data_AF-A0A9C9G8Z3-F1
#
_entry.id   AF-A0A9C9G8Z3-F1
#
_cell.length_a   1.000
_cell.length_b   1.000
_cell.length_c   1.000
_cell.angle_alpha   90.00
_cell.angle_beta   90.00
_cell.angle_gamma   90.00
#
_symmetry.space_group_name_H-M   'P 1'
#
loop_
_entity.id
_entity.type
_entity.pdbx_description
1 polymer ?
#
loop_
_entity_poly.entity_id
_entity_poly.type
_entity_poly.pdbx_seq_one_letter_code
_entity_poly.pdbx_strand_id
1 'polypeptide(L)'
;MSTRVPDEVLQGYRWCRTLARSHYENFPVASFLLPTRLRNPVAAIYAFARTADDIADEGDATTDERLQQLDAMTLALDAISSGTTPDAPLYQALADTITRNKLPIALFHDLLSAFQQDVGKHRYADFGEVMDYCRRSANPVGRLLLYLTGQASERNLAMSDALCSALQLVNFLQDIEQDYRENGRIYIPQDEMQRFAVSEVDIEQRRN
;
A
#
# COMPACT_ATOMS: atom_id res chain seq x y z
N MET A 1 -34.11 -8.95 4.27
CA MET A 1 -34.33 -7.50 4.43
C MET A 1 -33.09 -6.79 3.90
N SER A 2 -33.20 -6.04 2.80
CA SER A 2 -32.07 -5.31 2.23
C SER A 2 -31.81 -4.07 3.08
N THR A 3 -30.84 -4.14 4.00
CA THR A 3 -30.40 -2.97 4.77
C THR A 3 -29.77 -1.97 3.80
N ARG A 4 -30.42 -0.81 3.65
CA ARG A 4 -29.93 0.31 2.85
C ARG A 4 -28.54 0.70 3.37
N VAL A 5 -27.57 0.85 2.46
CA VAL A 5 -26.23 1.33 2.81
C VAL A 5 -26.34 2.76 3.36
N PRO A 6 -25.74 3.10 4.51
CA PRO A 6 -25.79 4.45 5.07
C PRO A 6 -25.24 5.51 4.09
N ASP A 7 -25.78 6.73 4.16
CA ASP A 7 -25.38 7.81 3.24
C ASP A 7 -23.91 8.23 3.42
N GLU A 8 -23.37 8.15 4.64
CA GLU A 8 -21.95 8.39 4.96
C GLU A 8 -21.03 7.41 4.23
N VAL A 9 -21.38 6.12 4.23
CA VAL A 9 -20.66 5.07 3.49
C VAL A 9 -20.68 5.34 1.98
N LEU A 10 -21.83 5.76 1.44
CA LEU A 10 -21.93 6.11 0.02
C LEU A 10 -21.10 7.35 -0.33
N GLN A 11 -21.03 8.33 0.57
CA GLN A 11 -20.14 9.50 0.42
C GLN A 11 -18.68 9.08 0.48
N GLY A 12 -18.31 8.20 1.41
CA GLY A 12 -16.99 7.62 1.52
C GLY A 12 -16.53 6.94 0.23
N TYR A 13 -17.37 6.07 -0.34
CA TYR A 13 -17.04 5.42 -1.62
C TYR A 13 -16.90 6.41 -2.78
N ARG A 14 -17.70 7.49 -2.81
CA ARG A 14 -17.54 8.55 -3.82
C ARG A 14 -16.20 9.25 -3.66
N TRP A 15 -15.82 9.60 -2.44
CA TRP A 15 -14.53 10.21 -2.15
C TRP A 15 -13.37 9.29 -2.57
N CYS A 16 -13.39 8.02 -2.16
CA CYS A 16 -12.35 7.05 -2.54
C CYS A 16 -12.21 6.89 -4.06
N ARG A 17 -13.34 6.85 -4.78
CA ARG A 17 -13.33 6.77 -6.25
C ARG A 17 -12.81 8.04 -6.92
N THR A 18 -13.04 9.20 -6.34
CA THR A 18 -12.49 10.46 -6.85
C THR A 18 -10.97 10.48 -6.67
N LEU A 19 -10.48 10.17 -5.47
CA LEU A 19 -9.04 10.06 -5.20
C LEU A 19 -8.37 9.04 -6.12
N ALA A 20 -8.96 7.85 -6.25
CA ALA A 20 -8.40 6.81 -7.10
C ALA A 20 -8.41 7.15 -8.61
N ARG A 21 -9.13 8.19 -9.03
CA ARG A 21 -9.14 8.70 -10.41
C ARG A 21 -8.23 9.91 -10.61
N SER A 22 -7.87 10.63 -9.56
CA SER A 22 -6.99 11.79 -9.65
C SER A 22 -5.52 11.41 -9.77
N HIS A 23 -5.13 10.22 -9.28
CA HIS A 23 -3.78 9.71 -9.46
C HIS A 23 -3.61 9.04 -10.82
N TYR A 24 -2.55 9.43 -11.53
CA TYR A 24 -2.26 9.07 -12.93
C TYR A 24 -1.62 7.67 -13.07
N GLU A 25 -1.57 6.89 -12.00
CA GLU A 25 -1.13 5.50 -12.08
C GLU A 25 -2.25 4.60 -12.59
N ASN A 26 -1.91 3.41 -13.09
CA ASN A 26 -2.73 2.45 -13.86
C ASN A 26 -4.13 2.06 -13.30
N PHE A 27 -4.55 2.62 -12.17
CA PHE A 27 -5.84 2.39 -11.51
C PHE A 27 -7.07 2.70 -12.38
N PRO A 28 -7.16 3.82 -13.14
CA PRO A 28 -8.29 4.07 -14.02
C PRO A 28 -8.46 2.98 -15.09
N VAL A 29 -7.36 2.46 -15.64
CA VAL A 29 -7.35 1.39 -16.64
C VAL A 29 -7.82 0.06 -16.02
N ALA A 30 -7.27 -0.30 -14.86
CA ALA A 30 -7.71 -1.50 -14.12
C ALA A 30 -9.20 -1.42 -13.75
N SER A 31 -9.69 -0.23 -13.37
CA SER A 31 -11.08 -0.03 -12.92
C SER A 31 -12.15 -0.26 -14.00
N PHE A 32 -11.80 -0.10 -15.28
CA PHE A 32 -12.70 -0.41 -16.40
C PHE A 32 -12.92 -1.93 -16.55
N LEU A 33 -11.86 -2.72 -16.35
CA LEU A 33 -11.88 -4.17 -16.41
C LEU A 33 -12.50 -4.83 -15.17
N LEU A 34 -12.54 -4.11 -14.04
CA LEU A 34 -13.13 -4.62 -12.80
C LEU A 34 -14.66 -4.71 -12.87
N PRO A 35 -15.25 -5.86 -12.48
CA PRO A 35 -16.68 -5.99 -12.25
C PRO A 35 -17.21 -4.90 -11.33
N THR A 36 -18.41 -4.36 -11.62
CA THR A 36 -19.00 -3.24 -10.87
C THR A 36 -18.99 -3.44 -9.35
N ARG A 37 -19.21 -4.68 -8.88
CA ARG A 37 -19.20 -5.03 -7.44
C ARG A 37 -17.84 -4.81 -6.75
N LEU A 38 -16.73 -4.83 -7.50
CA LEU A 38 -15.38 -4.69 -6.97
C LEU A 38 -14.88 -3.24 -6.99
N ARG A 39 -15.50 -2.36 -7.77
CA ARG A 39 -15.02 -0.98 -7.96
C ARG A 39 -14.96 -0.19 -6.66
N ASN A 40 -15.98 -0.32 -5.81
CA ASN A 40 -16.04 0.38 -4.52
C ASN A 40 -15.01 -0.18 -3.50
N PRO A 41 -14.95 -1.51 -3.24
CA PRO A 41 -13.93 -2.08 -2.37
C PRO A 41 -12.50 -1.78 -2.82
N VAL A 42 -12.22 -1.93 -4.13
CA VAL A 42 -10.89 -1.70 -4.67
C VAL A 42 -10.51 -0.21 -4.59
N ALA A 43 -11.46 0.71 -4.81
CA ALA A 43 -11.21 2.14 -4.62
C ALA A 43 -10.94 2.49 -3.15
N ALA A 44 -11.63 1.87 -2.19
CA ALA A 44 -11.38 2.11 -0.76
C ALA A 44 -10.00 1.59 -0.32
N ILE A 45 -9.60 0.39 -0.78
CA ILE A 45 -8.26 -0.17 -0.52
C ILE A 45 -7.17 0.72 -1.13
N TYR A 46 -7.34 1.12 -2.40
CA TYR A 46 -6.40 2.02 -3.06
C TYR A 46 -6.30 3.36 -2.36
N ALA A 47 -7.45 3.97 -2.02
CA ALA A 47 -7.46 5.25 -1.34
C ALA A 47 -6.77 5.19 0.02
N PHE A 48 -6.95 4.11 0.78
CA PHE A 48 -6.25 3.89 2.03
C PHE A 48 -4.73 3.82 1.84
N ALA A 49 -4.26 2.97 0.93
CA ALA A 49 -2.83 2.81 0.66
C ALA A 49 -2.22 4.13 0.15
N ARG A 50 -2.90 4.81 -0.78
CA ARG A 50 -2.41 6.07 -1.34
C ARG A 50 -2.38 7.19 -0.31
N THR A 51 -3.37 7.31 0.57
CA THR A 51 -3.32 8.30 1.65
C THR A 51 -2.12 8.05 2.59
N ALA A 52 -1.81 6.80 2.91
CA ALA A 52 -0.64 6.48 3.74
C ALA A 52 0.69 6.77 3.01
N ASP A 53 0.76 6.44 1.72
CA ASP A 53 1.88 6.73 0.83
C ASP A 53 2.16 8.24 0.69
N ASP A 54 1.11 9.04 0.44
CA ASP A 54 1.18 10.51 0.41
C ASP A 54 1.76 11.08 1.72
N ILE A 55 1.32 10.53 2.86
CA ILE A 55 1.82 10.93 4.18
C ILE A 55 3.29 10.54 4.37
N ALA A 56 3.74 9.41 3.82
CA ALA A 56 5.13 8.97 3.93
C ALA A 56 6.08 9.80 3.04
N ASP A 57 5.65 10.14 1.83
CA ASP A 57 6.56 10.57 0.76
C ASP A 57 6.35 12.01 0.27
N GLU A 58 5.16 12.62 0.43
CA GLU A 58 4.84 13.92 -0.17
C GLU A 58 4.82 15.10 0.83
N GLY A 59 5.04 16.32 0.35
CA GLY A 59 4.91 17.56 1.12
C GLY A 59 6.11 17.88 2.03
N ASP A 60 5.95 18.92 2.87
CA ASP A 60 7.03 19.50 3.69
C ASP A 60 7.01 19.03 5.17
N ALA A 61 6.22 18.00 5.48
CA ALA A 61 6.10 17.48 6.84
C ALA A 61 7.42 16.85 7.31
N THR A 62 7.76 17.10 8.57
CA THR A 62 8.90 16.48 9.25
C THR A 62 8.66 14.99 9.48
N THR A 63 9.73 14.21 9.68
CA THR A 63 9.67 12.78 10.02
C THR A 63 8.69 12.50 11.16
N ASP A 64 8.73 13.27 12.24
CA ASP A 64 7.86 13.09 13.40
C ASP A 64 6.38 13.37 13.07
N GLU A 65 6.11 14.41 12.26
CA GLU A 65 4.75 14.73 11.81
C GLU A 65 4.18 13.64 10.89
N ARG A 66 5.01 13.05 10.03
CA ARG A 66 4.60 11.92 9.16
C ARG A 66 4.25 10.69 9.99
N LEU A 67 5.13 10.32 10.92
CA LEU A 67 4.90 9.19 11.82
C LEU A 67 3.64 9.40 12.67
N GLN A 68 3.43 10.60 13.20
CA GLN A 68 2.21 10.92 13.96
C GLN A 68 0.93 10.78 13.11
N GLN A 69 0.97 11.18 11.83
CA GLN A 69 -0.15 11.03 10.93
C GLN A 69 -0.43 9.55 10.58
N LEU A 70 0.62 8.75 10.35
CA LEU A 70 0.49 7.30 10.12
C LEU A 70 0.00 6.57 11.37
N ASP A 71 0.42 7.00 12.56
CA ASP A 71 -0.09 6.49 13.85
C ASP A 71 -1.57 6.81 14.01
N ALA A 72 -2.03 7.99 13.58
CA ALA A 72 -3.46 8.32 13.56
C ALA A 72 -4.25 7.40 12.61
N MET A 73 -3.69 6.99 11.47
CA MET A 73 -4.31 5.97 10.61
C MET A 73 -4.35 4.59 11.28
N THR A 74 -3.31 4.23 12.03
CA THR A 74 -3.27 2.98 12.82
C THR A 74 -4.38 2.96 13.87
N LEU A 75 -4.54 4.06 14.63
CA LEU A 75 -5.63 4.20 15.61
C LEU A 75 -7.01 4.13 14.96
N ALA A 76 -7.15 4.67 13.74
CA ALA A 76 -8.40 4.57 12.97
C ALA A 76 -8.71 3.12 12.55
N LEU A 77 -7.70 2.33 12.16
CA LEU A 77 -7.88 0.90 11.91
C LEU A 77 -8.25 0.13 13.18
N ASP A 78 -7.59 0.42 14.30
CA ASP A 78 -7.89 -0.21 15.59
C ASP A 78 -9.33 0.09 16.04
N ALA A 79 -9.79 1.33 15.84
CA ALA A 79 -11.18 1.69 16.06
C ALA A 79 -12.13 0.83 15.22
N ILE A 80 -11.86 0.68 13.91
CA ILE A 80 -12.65 -0.16 13.00
C ILE A 80 -12.67 -1.63 13.49
N SER A 81 -11.51 -2.16 13.89
CA SER A 81 -11.38 -3.51 14.45
C SER A 81 -12.23 -3.71 15.71
N SER A 82 -12.32 -2.68 16.55
CA SER A 82 -13.15 -2.68 17.77
C SER A 82 -14.64 -2.40 17.53
N GLY A 83 -15.06 -2.19 16.27
CA GLY A 83 -16.46 -1.95 15.91
C GLY A 83 -16.88 -0.47 15.89
N THR A 84 -15.94 0.46 16.05
CA THR A 84 -16.19 1.91 15.94
C THR A 84 -15.66 2.42 14.60
N THR A 85 -16.46 3.16 13.84
CA THR A 85 -15.99 3.76 12.59
C THR A 85 -15.68 5.24 12.79
N PRO A 86 -14.44 5.69 12.58
CA PRO A 86 -14.11 7.12 12.62
C PRO A 86 -14.91 7.93 11.59
N ASP A 87 -15.29 9.15 11.97
CA ASP A 87 -16.07 10.05 11.11
C ASP A 87 -15.20 10.75 10.06
N ALA A 88 -14.73 9.96 9.07
CA ALA A 88 -14.07 10.47 7.88
C ALA A 88 -14.47 9.64 6.65
N PRO A 89 -14.57 10.25 5.45
CA PRO A 89 -15.00 9.56 4.23
C PRO A 89 -14.19 8.29 3.92
N LEU A 90 -12.87 8.33 4.09
CA LEU A 90 -11.99 7.17 3.89
C LEU A 90 -12.40 6.01 4.80
N TYR A 91 -12.49 6.25 6.11
CA TYR A 91 -12.75 5.22 7.11
C TYR A 91 -14.17 4.67 7.04
N GLN A 92 -15.16 5.49 6.68
CA GLN A 92 -16.54 5.05 6.42
C GLN A 92 -16.62 4.04 5.27
N ALA A 93 -15.90 4.30 4.17
CA ALA A 93 -15.84 3.36 3.04
C ALA A 93 -15.02 2.10 3.38
N LEU A 94 -13.92 2.28 4.10
CA LEU A 94 -13.00 1.21 4.46
C LEU A 94 -13.64 0.22 5.45
N ALA A 95 -14.32 0.71 6.48
CA ALA A 95 -15.02 -0.13 7.47
C ALA A 95 -16.13 -0.98 6.83
N ASP A 96 -16.93 -0.38 5.94
CA ASP A 96 -17.94 -1.11 5.16
C ASP A 96 -17.29 -2.15 4.23
N THR A 97 -16.18 -1.78 3.57
CA THR A 97 -15.40 -2.69 2.70
C THR A 97 -14.85 -3.89 3.46
N ILE A 98 -14.20 -3.66 4.61
CA ILE A 98 -13.64 -4.69 5.48
C ILE A 98 -14.75 -5.63 5.96
N THR A 99 -15.84 -5.08 6.48
CA THR A 99 -16.93 -5.86 7.08
C THR A 99 -17.67 -6.70 6.03
N ARG A 100 -18.06 -6.10 4.89
CA ARG A 100 -18.83 -6.81 3.86
C ARG A 100 -18.05 -7.94 3.20
N ASN A 101 -16.75 -7.73 3.00
CA ASN A 101 -15.90 -8.68 2.28
C ASN A 101 -15.07 -9.56 3.23
N LYS A 102 -15.24 -9.40 4.55
CA LYS A 102 -14.49 -10.13 5.59
C LYS A 102 -12.97 -10.04 5.37
N LEU A 103 -12.49 -8.84 5.04
CA LEU A 103 -11.07 -8.62 4.78
C LEU A 103 -10.29 -8.72 6.09
N PRO A 104 -9.15 -9.43 6.14
CA PRO A 104 -8.32 -9.46 7.33
C PRO A 104 -7.72 -8.07 7.58
N ILE A 105 -8.07 -7.45 8.71
CA ILE A 105 -7.61 -6.09 9.02
C ILE A 105 -6.09 -6.00 9.17
N ALA A 106 -5.45 -7.10 9.60
CA ALA A 106 -3.99 -7.21 9.70
C ALA A 106 -3.26 -6.86 8.40
N LEU A 107 -3.86 -7.14 7.23
CA LEU A 107 -3.27 -6.79 5.93
C LEU A 107 -3.17 -5.27 5.72
N PHE A 108 -4.04 -4.48 6.33
CA PHE A 108 -3.96 -3.01 6.28
C PHE A 108 -2.91 -2.47 7.26
N HIS A 109 -2.74 -3.11 8.43
CA HIS A 109 -1.64 -2.80 9.34
C HIS A 109 -0.28 -3.14 8.73
N ASP A 110 -0.18 -4.26 7.99
CA ASP A 110 1.03 -4.60 7.25
C ASP A 110 1.41 -3.46 6.28
N LEU A 111 0.45 -2.97 5.49
CA LEU A 111 0.67 -1.82 4.59
C LEU A 111 1.13 -0.57 5.35
N LEU A 112 0.44 -0.18 6.43
CA LEU A 112 0.85 0.98 7.24
C LEU A 112 2.26 0.84 7.80
N SER A 113 2.63 -0.36 8.25
CA SER A 113 3.97 -0.60 8.78
C SER A 113 5.07 -0.45 7.72
N ALA A 114 4.76 -0.70 6.45
CA ALA A 114 5.68 -0.46 5.35
C ALA A 114 5.85 1.05 5.10
N PHE A 115 4.75 1.80 5.03
CA PHE A 115 4.80 3.26 4.90
C PHE A 115 5.50 3.94 6.08
N GLN A 116 5.31 3.45 7.30
CA GLN A 116 6.05 3.92 8.48
C GLN A 116 7.56 3.63 8.37
N GLN A 117 7.94 2.47 7.82
CA GLN A 117 9.34 2.16 7.58
C GLN A 117 9.95 3.09 6.54
N ASP A 118 9.22 3.42 5.49
CA ASP A 118 9.67 4.28 4.39
C ASP A 118 10.03 5.69 4.82
N VAL A 119 9.42 6.18 5.91
CA VAL A 119 9.74 7.49 6.51
C VAL A 119 11.19 7.59 7.02
N GLY A 120 11.84 6.46 7.37
CA GLY A 120 13.18 6.48 7.98
C GLY A 120 14.20 5.45 7.48
N LYS A 121 13.78 4.42 6.73
CA LYS A 121 14.69 3.38 6.22
C LYS A 121 14.95 3.60 4.73
N HIS A 122 16.20 3.97 4.43
CA HIS A 122 16.62 4.28 3.07
C HIS A 122 17.54 3.21 2.44
N ARG A 123 18.10 2.31 3.25
CA ARG A 123 19.06 1.28 2.81
C ARG A 123 18.70 -0.07 3.41
N TYR A 124 19.01 -1.14 2.68
CA TYR A 124 18.70 -2.51 3.07
C TYR A 124 19.99 -3.33 3.12
N ALA A 125 20.24 -4.01 4.23
CA ALA A 125 21.50 -4.71 4.48
C ALA A 125 21.67 -5.92 3.55
N ASP A 126 20.60 -6.67 3.34
CA ASP A 126 20.57 -7.91 2.57
C ASP A 126 19.22 -8.10 1.84
N PHE A 127 19.17 -9.09 0.94
CA PHE A 127 17.95 -9.43 0.21
C PHE A 127 16.79 -9.87 1.12
N GLY A 128 17.09 -10.39 2.31
CA GLY A 128 16.08 -10.76 3.31
C GLY A 128 15.31 -9.56 3.84
N GLU A 129 15.98 -8.44 4.10
CA GLU A 129 15.31 -7.19 4.50
C GLU A 129 14.42 -6.62 3.39
N VAL A 130 14.86 -6.71 2.12
CA VAL A 130 14.04 -6.29 0.97
C VAL A 130 12.78 -7.15 0.87
N MET A 131 12.92 -8.46 1.04
CA MET A 131 11.78 -9.38 1.01
C MET A 131 10.85 -9.22 2.22
N ASP A 132 11.36 -8.87 3.40
CA ASP A 132 10.50 -8.50 4.54
C ASP A 132 9.71 -7.22 4.25
N TYR A 133 10.32 -6.23 3.59
CA TYR A 133 9.60 -5.06 3.14
C TYR A 133 8.50 -5.42 2.13
N CYS A 134 8.80 -6.19 1.07
CA CYS A 134 7.81 -6.68 0.10
C CYS A 134 6.65 -7.45 0.74
N ARG A 135 6.93 -8.21 1.81
CA ARG A 135 5.91 -8.93 2.59
C ARG A 135 4.84 -7.99 3.17
N ARG A 136 5.19 -6.74 3.43
CA ARG A 136 4.33 -5.73 4.07
C ARG A 136 3.85 -4.65 3.10
N SER A 137 4.66 -4.26 2.11
CA SER A 137 4.32 -3.22 1.13
C SER A 137 3.51 -3.74 -0.07
N ALA A 138 3.77 -4.97 -0.53
CA ALA A 138 3.19 -5.48 -1.79
C ALA A 138 2.22 -6.65 -1.58
N ASN A 139 2.64 -7.67 -0.83
CA ASN A 139 1.87 -8.90 -0.65
C ASN A 139 0.45 -8.67 -0.11
N PRO A 140 0.21 -7.75 0.84
CA PRO A 140 -1.14 -7.53 1.37
C PRO A 140 -2.15 -7.13 0.30
N VAL A 141 -1.75 -6.36 -0.72
CA VAL A 141 -2.63 -5.93 -1.82
C VAL A 141 -3.16 -7.13 -2.59
N GLY A 142 -2.28 -8.05 -3.01
CA GLY A 142 -2.69 -9.26 -3.72
C GLY A 142 -3.61 -10.16 -2.90
N ARG A 143 -3.29 -10.32 -1.61
CA ARG A 143 -4.13 -11.07 -0.67
C ARG A 143 -5.52 -10.44 -0.54
N LEU A 144 -5.62 -9.12 -0.37
CA LEU A 144 -6.90 -8.40 -0.30
C LEU A 144 -7.76 -8.63 -1.56
N LEU A 145 -7.15 -8.60 -2.76
CA LEU A 145 -7.86 -8.92 -4.01
C LEU A 145 -8.38 -10.36 -4.06
N LEU A 146 -7.63 -11.32 -3.53
CA LEU A 146 -8.09 -12.71 -3.40
C LEU A 146 -9.28 -12.83 -2.43
N TYR A 147 -9.30 -12.09 -1.32
CA TYR A 147 -10.47 -12.05 -0.42
C TYR A 147 -11.69 -11.45 -1.12
N LEU A 148 -11.55 -10.33 -1.85
CA LEU A 148 -12.65 -9.69 -2.59
C LEU A 148 -13.27 -10.58 -3.67
N THR A 149 -12.48 -11.51 -4.21
CA THR A 149 -12.92 -12.46 -5.25
C THR A 149 -13.32 -13.82 -4.68
N GLY A 150 -13.18 -14.04 -3.37
CA GLY A 150 -13.51 -15.32 -2.72
C GLY A 150 -12.53 -16.44 -3.05
N GLN A 151 -11.28 -16.11 -3.38
CA GLN A 151 -10.25 -17.03 -3.85
C GLN A 151 -9.03 -17.14 -2.90
N ALA A 152 -9.16 -16.67 -1.66
CA ALA A 152 -8.09 -16.67 -0.64
C ALA A 152 -7.84 -18.06 -0.02
N SER A 153 -7.52 -19.07 -0.83
CA SER A 153 -6.99 -20.35 -0.36
C SER A 153 -5.50 -20.20 0.00
N GLU A 154 -4.99 -21.05 0.90
CA GLU A 154 -3.56 -21.05 1.29
C GLU A 154 -2.62 -21.08 0.08
N ARG A 155 -2.91 -21.95 -0.89
CA ARG A 155 -2.16 -22.04 -2.15
C ARG A 155 -2.20 -20.71 -2.93
N ASN A 156 -3.37 -20.11 -3.08
CA ASN A 156 -3.50 -18.87 -3.85
C ASN A 156 -2.82 -17.70 -3.14
N LEU A 157 -2.86 -17.64 -1.80
CA LEU A 157 -2.16 -16.64 -1.01
C LEU A 157 -0.64 -16.76 -1.25
N ALA A 158 -0.07 -17.95 -1.16
CA ALA A 158 1.36 -18.17 -1.42
C ALA A 158 1.77 -17.82 -2.86
N MET A 159 0.93 -18.17 -3.84
CA MET A 159 1.17 -17.79 -5.25
C MET A 159 1.05 -16.28 -5.47
N SER A 160 0.10 -15.63 -4.80
CA SER A 160 -0.06 -14.17 -4.87
C SER A 160 1.12 -13.46 -4.24
N ASP A 161 1.63 -13.94 -3.10
CA ASP A 161 2.80 -13.36 -2.44
C ASP A 161 4.02 -13.40 -3.36
N ALA A 162 4.27 -14.55 -4.00
CA ALA A 162 5.36 -14.70 -4.95
C ALA A 162 5.23 -13.71 -6.13
N LEU A 163 4.01 -13.55 -6.69
CA LEU A 163 3.75 -12.62 -7.78
C LEU A 163 3.93 -11.15 -7.34
N CYS A 164 3.34 -10.77 -6.20
CA CYS A 164 3.40 -9.41 -5.66
C CYS A 164 4.84 -9.02 -5.33
N SER A 165 5.59 -9.89 -4.65
CA SER A 165 7.00 -9.66 -4.36
C SER A 165 7.83 -9.56 -5.64
N ALA A 166 7.61 -10.43 -6.63
CA ALA A 166 8.34 -10.36 -7.90
C ALA A 166 8.05 -9.06 -8.67
N LEU A 167 6.79 -8.61 -8.72
CA LEU A 167 6.43 -7.35 -9.35
C LEU A 167 7.07 -6.16 -8.62
N GLN A 168 7.08 -6.18 -7.29
CA GLN A 168 7.69 -5.12 -6.49
C GLN A 168 9.21 -5.04 -6.72
N LEU A 169 9.89 -6.18 -6.79
CA LEU A 169 11.31 -6.24 -7.14
C LEU A 169 11.58 -5.67 -8.54
N VAL A 170 10.69 -5.95 -9.51
CA VAL A 170 10.81 -5.38 -10.86
C VAL A 170 10.64 -3.85 -10.82
N ASN A 171 9.69 -3.32 -10.04
CA ASN A 171 9.53 -1.87 -9.87
C ASN A 171 10.81 -1.25 -9.29
N PHE A 172 11.36 -1.80 -8.19
CA PHE A 172 12.61 -1.29 -7.61
C PHE A 172 13.78 -1.29 -8.60
N LEU A 173 13.86 -2.28 -9.48
CA LEU A 173 14.93 -2.36 -10.48
C LEU A 173 14.72 -1.40 -11.65
N GLN A 174 13.47 -1.06 -11.98
CA GLN A 174 13.13 -0.09 -13.02
C GLN A 174 13.35 1.35 -12.54
N ASP A 175 13.11 1.60 -11.25
CA ASP A 175 13.00 2.94 -10.68
C ASP A 175 14.19 3.33 -9.80
N ILE A 176 15.31 2.59 -9.84
CA ILE A 176 16.52 2.82 -9.02
C ILE A 176 16.93 4.30 -8.98
N GLU A 177 16.98 4.96 -10.15
CA GLU A 177 17.38 6.36 -10.24
C GLU A 177 16.34 7.29 -9.59
N GLN A 178 15.06 7.04 -9.85
CA GLN A 178 13.96 7.86 -9.35
C GLN A 178 13.88 7.75 -7.83
N ASP A 179 13.89 6.53 -7.29
CA ASP A 179 13.87 6.26 -5.86
C ASP A 179 15.04 6.94 -5.12
N TYR A 180 16.23 6.90 -5.72
CA TYR A 180 17.40 7.55 -5.13
C TYR A 180 17.28 9.08 -5.14
N ARG A 181 16.80 9.69 -6.24
CA ARG A 181 16.78 11.15 -6.39
C ARG A 181 15.63 11.81 -5.64
N GLU A 182 14.44 11.21 -5.69
CA GLU A 182 13.23 11.78 -5.12
C GLU A 182 13.15 11.49 -3.62
N ASN A 183 13.47 10.26 -3.22
CA ASN A 183 13.24 9.76 -1.86
C ASN A 183 14.52 9.40 -1.12
N GLY A 184 15.68 9.51 -1.78
CA GLY A 184 16.95 9.09 -1.19
C GLY A 184 17.01 7.60 -0.89
N ARG A 185 16.17 6.75 -1.51
CA ARG A 185 16.05 5.31 -1.22
C ARG A 185 16.85 4.45 -2.20
N ILE A 186 17.42 3.36 -1.70
CA ILE A 186 18.06 2.32 -2.50
C ILE A 186 17.60 0.97 -1.97
N TYR A 187 16.86 0.24 -2.80
CA TYR A 187 16.36 -1.11 -2.48
C TYR A 187 17.31 -2.24 -2.89
N ILE A 188 18.39 -1.93 -3.63
CA ILE A 188 19.44 -2.91 -3.92
C ILE A 188 20.14 -3.25 -2.59
N PRO A 189 20.27 -4.54 -2.22
CA PRO A 189 20.95 -4.95 -1.00
C PRO A 189 22.39 -4.45 -0.91
N GLN A 190 22.79 -3.96 0.26
CA GLN A 190 24.15 -3.42 0.50
C GLN A 190 25.23 -4.49 0.38
N ASP A 191 24.96 -5.73 0.80
CA ASP A 191 25.88 -6.85 0.66
C ASP A 191 26.12 -7.22 -0.83
N GLU A 192 25.09 -7.16 -1.65
CA GLU A 192 25.17 -7.36 -3.10
C GLU A 192 25.88 -6.19 -3.79
N MET A 193 25.55 -4.94 -3.44
CA MET A 193 26.28 -3.76 -3.94
C MET A 193 27.78 -3.88 -3.63
N GLN A 194 28.14 -4.26 -2.40
CA GLN A 194 29.52 -4.48 -2.01
C GLN A 194 30.17 -5.62 -2.81
N ARG A 195 29.47 -6.76 -2.96
CA ARG A 195 29.96 -7.93 -3.70
C ARG A 195 30.28 -7.62 -5.16
N PHE A 196 29.48 -6.75 -5.79
CA PHE A 196 29.64 -6.36 -7.19
C PHE A 196 30.36 -5.03 -7.39
N ALA A 197 30.93 -4.46 -6.32
CA ALA A 197 31.64 -3.18 -6.33
C ALA A 197 30.81 -2.01 -6.92
N VAL A 198 29.51 -2.00 -6.63
CA VAL A 198 28.58 -0.92 -6.96
C VAL A 198 28.46 -0.01 -5.74
N SER A 199 28.55 1.30 -5.97
CA SER A 199 28.42 2.33 -4.96
C SER A 199 27.23 3.26 -5.26
N GLU A 200 26.81 4.05 -4.28
CA GLU A 200 25.80 5.09 -4.51
C GLU A 200 26.25 6.14 -5.54
N VAL A 201 27.57 6.35 -5.67
CA VAL A 201 28.15 7.22 -6.70
C VAL A 201 27.88 6.68 -8.10
N ASP A 202 27.87 5.36 -8.29
CA ASP A 202 27.57 4.76 -9.59
C ASP A 202 26.10 5.00 -9.98
N ILE A 203 25.19 4.94 -9.00
CA ILE A 203 23.77 5.27 -9.16
C ILE A 203 23.60 6.76 -9.47
N GLU A 204 24.25 7.64 -8.71
CA GLU A 204 24.19 9.10 -8.91
C GLU A 204 24.71 9.51 -10.31
N GLN A 205 25.80 8.88 -10.75
CA GLN A 205 26.47 9.19 -12.03
C GLN A 205 25.90 8.42 -13.24
N ARG A 206 24.87 7.59 -13.05
CA ARG A 206 24.26 6.76 -14.12
C ARG A 206 25.26 5.86 -14.85
N ARG A 207 26.20 5.27 -14.11
CA ARG A 207 27.15 4.30 -14.68
C ARG A 207 26.48 2.92 -14.76
N ASN A 208 25.62 2.75 -15.76
CA ASN A 208 24.97 1.48 -16.09
C ASN A 208 25.80 0.66 -17.08
#